data_AF-A0A0C9SJV7-F1
#
_entry.id   AF-A0A0C9SJV7-F1
#
_cell.length_a   1.000
_cell.length_b   1.000
_cell.length_c   1.000
_cell.angle_alpha   90.00
_cell.angle_beta   90.00
_cell.angle_gamma   90.00
#
_symmetry.space_group_name_H-M   'P 1'
#
loop_
_entity.id
_entity.type
_entity.pdbx_description
1 polymer ?
#
loop_
_entity_poly.entity_id
_entity_poly.type
_entity_poly.pdbx_seq_one_letter_code
_entity_poly.pdbx_strand_id
1 'polypeptide(L)'
;MDFGDYDRAQGPHRRIERHPDLTGTPCDINGDYLLPGTPPPPRLPPDDEENNTAGQWAPFDNRAEFELADFLYRQSQMPGSQIDTLTEILAKLYPAPDAVTTLHQNLR
;
A
#
# COMPACT_ATOMS: atom_id res chain seq x y z
N MET A 1 44.63 20.10 -32.99
CA MET A 1 43.52 19.15 -32.75
C MET A 1 42.32 19.99 -32.41
N ASP A 2 41.34 19.97 -33.29
CA ASP A 2 40.14 20.81 -33.29
C ASP A 2 39.05 20.07 -32.50
N PHE A 3 38.53 20.68 -31.43
CA PHE A 3 37.46 20.09 -30.61
C PHE A 3 36.13 20.43 -31.26
N GLY A 4 35.81 19.64 -32.30
CA GLY A 4 34.55 19.74 -33.02
C GLY A 4 33.34 19.65 -32.10
N ASP A 5 32.41 20.57 -32.35
CA ASP A 5 31.06 20.66 -31.84
C ASP A 5 30.38 19.28 -31.71
N TYR A 6 30.22 18.82 -30.47
CA TYR A 6 29.21 17.82 -30.17
C TYR A 6 27.86 18.52 -30.04
N ASP A 7 27.18 18.61 -31.18
CA ASP A 7 25.78 18.95 -31.32
C ASP A 7 24.95 18.07 -30.37
N ARG A 8 24.45 18.67 -29.28
CA ARG A 8 23.59 17.99 -28.30
C ARG A 8 22.23 17.77 -28.95
N ALA A 9 22.10 16.65 -29.64
CA ALA A 9 20.82 16.13 -30.08
C ALA A 9 19.83 16.12 -28.90
N GLN A 10 18.84 17.01 -28.97
CA GLN A 10 17.75 17.11 -28.01
C GLN A 10 16.90 15.83 -28.14
N GLY A 11 16.97 14.96 -27.13
CA GLY A 11 16.12 13.79 -27.03
C GLY A 11 14.62 14.16 -26.97
N PRO A 12 13.71 13.19 -27.16
CA PRO A 12 12.27 13.47 -27.26
C PRO A 12 11.78 14.26 -26.04
N HIS A 13 11.06 15.36 -26.31
CA HIS A 13 10.51 16.25 -25.29
C HIS A 13 9.65 15.48 -24.29
N ARG A 14 10.15 15.32 -23.07
CA ARG A 14 9.38 14.76 -21.95
C ARG A 14 8.27 15.76 -21.58
N ARG A 15 7.01 15.39 -21.80
CA ARG A 15 5.85 16.16 -21.32
C ARG A 15 5.77 16.04 -19.81
N ILE A 16 6.09 17.12 -19.10
CA ILE A 16 5.97 17.21 -17.64
C ILE A 16 4.71 18.02 -17.34
N GLU A 17 3.68 17.36 -16.83
CA GLU A 17 2.52 18.03 -16.23
C GLU A 17 2.72 18.08 -14.72
N ARG A 18 2.68 19.29 -14.15
CA ARG A 18 2.72 19.48 -12.70
C ARG A 18 1.28 19.63 -12.23
N HIS A 19 0.82 18.69 -11.40
CA HIS A 19 -0.49 18.79 -10.76
C HIS A 19 -0.42 19.87 -9.66
N PRO A 20 -1.38 20.79 -9.57
CA PRO A 20 -1.35 21.88 -8.57
C PRO A 20 -1.33 21.35 -7.13
N ASP A 21 -2.04 20.25 -6.87
CA ASP A 21 -2.21 19.72 -5.51
C ASP A 21 -1.29 18.53 -5.15
N LEU A 22 -0.65 17.89 -6.15
CA LEU A 22 0.26 16.76 -5.89
C LEU A 22 1.70 17.27 -5.85
N THR A 23 1.99 18.02 -4.79
CA THR A 23 3.30 18.67 -4.58
C THR A 23 4.39 17.68 -4.19
N GLY A 24 4.03 16.51 -3.65
CA GLY A 24 4.97 15.50 -3.14
C GLY A 24 5.68 15.94 -1.85
N THR A 25 5.11 16.89 -1.11
CA THR A 25 5.65 17.35 0.17
C THR A 25 5.55 16.23 1.22
N PRO A 26 6.63 15.89 1.94
CA PRO A 26 6.58 14.88 2.99
C PRO A 26 5.53 15.21 4.06
N CYS A 27 4.76 14.21 4.46
CA CYS A 27 3.74 14.31 5.51
C CYS A 27 3.86 13.12 6.49
N ASP A 28 3.27 13.28 7.68
CA ASP A 28 3.15 12.20 8.65
C ASP A 28 1.94 11.28 8.37
N ILE A 29 1.65 10.34 9.29
CA ILE A 29 0.54 9.38 9.16
C ILE A 29 -0.85 10.04 9.18
N ASN A 30 -0.97 11.25 9.73
CA ASN A 30 -2.23 12.00 9.75
C ASN A 30 -2.40 12.87 8.49
N GLY A 31 -1.39 12.90 7.62
CA GLY A 31 -1.35 13.75 6.43
C GLY A 31 -0.86 15.17 6.72
N ASP A 32 -0.32 15.44 7.91
CA ASP A 32 0.23 16.75 8.25
C ASP A 32 1.62 16.92 7.64
N TYR A 33 1.87 18.06 6.99
CA TYR A 33 3.15 18.31 6.33
C TYR A 33 4.30 18.42 7.34
N LEU A 34 5.39 17.70 7.05
CA LEU A 34 6.61 17.77 7.83
C LEU A 34 7.36 19.07 7.56
N LEU A 35 8.10 19.56 8.57
CA LEU A 35 8.97 20.72 8.40
C LEU A 35 10.08 20.42 7.37
N PRO A 36 10.50 21.41 6.57
CA PRO A 36 11.62 21.24 5.65
C PRO A 36 12.89 20.76 6.37
N GLY A 37 13.50 19.70 5.87
CA GLY A 37 14.72 19.13 6.45
C GLY A 37 14.51 18.16 7.62
N THR A 38 13.26 17.79 7.92
CA THR A 38 12.97 16.72 8.89
C THR A 38 13.68 15.43 8.45
N PRO A 39 14.55 14.83 9.30
CA PRO A 39 15.23 13.59 8.94
C PRO A 39 14.20 12.46 8.80
N PRO A 40 14.42 11.50 7.87
CA PRO A 40 13.58 10.33 7.79
C PRO A 40 13.66 9.52 9.11
N PRO A 41 12.59 8.80 9.49
CA PRO A 41 12.63 7.94 10.65
C PRO A 41 13.71 6.86 10.49
N PRO A 42 14.33 6.39 11.60
CA PRO A 42 15.28 5.29 11.56
C PRO A 42 14.67 4.06 10.89
N ARG A 43 15.47 3.35 10.07
CA ARG A 43 15.06 2.04 9.57
C ARG A 43 14.93 1.09 10.76
N LEU A 44 13.76 0.47 10.91
CA LEU A 44 13.57 -0.58 11.91
C LEU A 44 14.50 -1.76 11.59
N PRO A 45 15.13 -2.39 12.61
CA PRO A 45 15.88 -3.63 12.45
C PRO A 45 15.05 -4.72 11.76
N PRO A 46 15.65 -5.56 10.89
CA PRO A 46 14.96 -6.69 10.27
C PRO A 46 14.43 -7.73 11.27
N ASP A 47 14.95 -7.75 12.49
CA ASP A 47 14.82 -8.84 13.47
C ASP A 47 13.87 -8.51 14.64
N ASP A 48 13.25 -7.33 14.63
CA ASP A 48 12.18 -6.99 15.56
C ASP A 48 10.89 -7.68 15.08
N GLU A 49 10.72 -8.98 15.33
CA GLU A 49 9.54 -9.74 14.87
C GLU A 49 8.21 -9.08 15.27
N GLU A 50 8.16 -8.38 16.41
CA GLU A 50 6.98 -7.63 16.89
C GLU A 50 6.71 -6.34 16.06
N ASN A 51 7.73 -5.68 15.52
CA ASN A 51 7.60 -4.50 14.63
C ASN A 51 7.63 -4.86 13.13
N ASN A 52 8.18 -6.02 12.76
CA ASN A 52 8.27 -6.53 11.38
C ASN A 52 7.02 -7.33 10.97
N THR A 53 6.21 -7.77 11.93
CA THR A 53 4.86 -8.30 11.63
C THR A 53 4.00 -7.25 10.94
N ALA A 54 4.12 -5.96 11.32
CA ALA A 54 3.52 -4.87 10.56
C ALA A 54 4.21 -4.68 9.20
N GLY A 55 5.53 -4.81 9.09
CA GLY A 55 6.26 -4.55 7.84
C GLY A 55 6.01 -5.53 6.69
N GLN A 56 5.63 -6.79 6.97
CA GLN A 56 5.55 -7.83 5.93
C GLN A 56 4.25 -7.80 5.12
N TRP A 57 3.15 -7.36 5.73
CA TRP A 57 1.85 -7.26 5.07
C TRP A 57 1.06 -6.01 5.44
N ALA A 58 1.63 -5.00 6.12
CA ALA A 58 0.97 -3.69 6.18
C ALA A 58 0.72 -3.16 4.75
N PRO A 59 -0.42 -2.47 4.53
CA PRO A 59 -1.37 -1.99 5.53
C PRO A 59 -2.52 -2.96 5.88
N PHE A 60 -2.42 -4.25 5.55
CA PHE A 60 -3.48 -5.25 5.81
C PHE A 60 -3.47 -5.74 7.26
N ASP A 61 -4.65 -6.10 7.80
CA ASP A 61 -4.79 -6.54 9.20
C ASP A 61 -4.16 -7.91 9.42
N ASN A 62 -4.13 -8.74 8.37
CA ASN A 62 -3.50 -10.05 8.39
C ASN A 62 -2.93 -10.43 7.02
N ARG A 63 -2.07 -11.45 7.05
CA ARG A 63 -1.41 -11.98 5.86
C ARG A 63 -2.39 -12.52 4.81
N ALA A 64 -3.51 -13.11 5.21
CA ALA A 64 -4.46 -13.70 4.27
C ALA A 64 -5.16 -12.63 3.43
N GLU A 65 -5.48 -11.48 4.02
CA GLU A 65 -6.00 -10.31 3.29
C GLU A 65 -5.00 -9.78 2.26
N PHE A 66 -3.71 -9.68 2.63
CA PHE A 66 -2.66 -9.31 1.70
C PHE A 66 -2.53 -10.31 0.53
N GLU A 67 -2.49 -11.61 0.81
CA GLU A 67 -2.37 -12.65 -0.21
C GLU A 67 -3.58 -12.66 -1.15
N LEU A 68 -4.79 -12.44 -0.61
CA LEU A 68 -6.00 -12.30 -1.41
C LEU A 68 -5.89 -11.09 -2.35
N ALA A 69 -5.45 -9.93 -1.84
CA ALA A 69 -5.27 -8.73 -2.66
C ALA A 69 -4.20 -8.95 -3.75
N ASP A 70 -3.05 -9.55 -3.44
CA ASP A 70 -2.01 -9.86 -4.44
C ASP A 70 -2.55 -10.77 -5.55
N PHE A 71 -3.32 -11.80 -5.17
CA PHE A 71 -3.95 -12.69 -6.14
C PHE A 71 -4.97 -11.95 -7.04
N LEU A 72 -5.83 -11.11 -6.47
CA LEU A 72 -6.86 -10.39 -7.23
C LEU A 72 -6.26 -9.33 -8.17
N TYR A 73 -5.32 -8.53 -7.70
CA TYR A 73 -4.80 -7.40 -8.47
C TYR A 73 -3.63 -7.76 -9.37
N ARG A 74 -2.66 -8.54 -8.88
CA ARG A 74 -1.41 -8.80 -9.60
C ARG A 74 -1.47 -10.06 -10.45
N GLN A 75 -2.07 -11.12 -9.93
CA GLN A 75 -2.08 -12.42 -10.62
C GLN A 75 -3.26 -12.55 -11.57
N SER A 76 -4.48 -12.43 -11.05
CA SER A 76 -5.71 -12.57 -11.85
C SER A 76 -6.09 -11.29 -12.61
N GLN A 77 -5.61 -10.12 -12.17
CA GLN A 77 -5.94 -8.81 -12.72
C GLN A 77 -7.46 -8.63 -12.86
N MET A 78 -8.17 -9.02 -11.80
CA MET A 78 -9.63 -9.04 -11.78
C MET A 78 -10.19 -7.62 -11.94
N PRO A 79 -11.18 -7.40 -12.82
CA PRO A 79 -11.86 -6.11 -12.92
C PRO A 79 -12.50 -5.72 -11.58
N GLY A 80 -12.45 -4.42 -11.23
CA GLY A 80 -13.00 -3.93 -9.95
C GLY A 80 -14.44 -4.37 -9.69
N SER A 81 -15.31 -4.31 -10.70
CA SER A 81 -16.71 -4.75 -10.57
C SER A 81 -16.87 -6.23 -10.21
N GLN A 82 -15.91 -7.08 -10.60
CA GLN A 82 -15.92 -8.50 -10.23
C GLN A 82 -15.39 -8.70 -8.81
N ILE A 83 -14.42 -7.89 -8.38
CA ILE A 83 -13.97 -7.86 -6.98
C ILE A 83 -15.12 -7.43 -6.07
N ASP A 84 -15.87 -6.39 -6.43
CA ASP A 84 -17.06 -5.95 -5.69
C ASP A 84 -18.06 -7.11 -5.54
N THR A 85 -18.37 -7.79 -6.65
CA THR A 85 -19.27 -8.95 -6.64
C THR A 85 -18.75 -10.09 -5.76
N LEU A 86 -17.44 -10.40 -5.83
CA LEU A 86 -16.82 -11.45 -5.03
C LEU A 86 -16.91 -11.12 -3.54
N THR A 87 -16.57 -9.90 -3.14
CA THR A 87 -16.59 -9.47 -1.74
C THR A 87 -18.01 -9.49 -1.15
N GLU A 88 -19.02 -9.10 -1.93
CA GLU A 88 -20.43 -9.24 -1.51
C GLU A 88 -20.85 -10.70 -1.29
N ILE A 89 -20.39 -11.63 -2.16
CA ILE A 89 -20.65 -13.06 -2.00
C ILE A 89 -19.98 -13.58 -0.72
N LEU A 90 -18.73 -13.21 -0.47
CA LEU A 90 -18.00 -13.61 0.74
C LEU A 90 -18.70 -13.12 2.01
N ALA A 91 -19.17 -11.88 2.05
CA ALA A 91 -19.91 -11.34 3.19
C ALA A 91 -21.21 -12.10 3.48
N LYS A 92 -21.90 -12.60 2.45
CA LYS A 92 -23.10 -13.44 2.60
C LYS A 92 -22.79 -14.86 3.08
N LEU A 93 -21.64 -15.41 2.68
CA LEU A 93 -21.20 -16.75 3.09
C LEU A 93 -20.70 -16.79 4.53
N TYR A 94 -20.07 -15.70 4.97
CA TYR A 94 -19.50 -15.56 6.31
C TYR A 94 -20.14 -14.37 7.03
N PRO A 95 -21.43 -14.46 7.40
CA PRO A 95 -22.02 -13.45 8.25
C PRO A 95 -21.23 -13.40 9.56
N ALA A 96 -20.90 -12.19 10.03
CA ALA A 96 -20.25 -12.03 11.32
C ALA A 96 -21.06 -12.81 12.38
N PRO A 97 -20.40 -13.54 13.29
CA PRO A 97 -21.10 -14.12 14.42
C PRO A 97 -21.86 -12.97 15.10
N ASP A 98 -23.14 -13.18 15.33
CA ASP A 98 -23.95 -12.29 16.14
C ASP A 98 -23.19 -12.04 17.44
N ALA A 99 -23.06 -10.77 17.82
CA ALA A 99 -22.20 -10.28 18.91
C ALA A 99 -22.59 -10.79 20.33
N VAL A 100 -23.24 -11.95 20.44
CA VAL A 100 -23.75 -12.58 21.66
C VAL A 100 -23.20 -13.99 21.87
N THR A 101 -22.57 -14.66 20.90
CA THR A 101 -22.05 -16.03 21.10
C THR A 101 -20.53 -16.07 21.26
N THR A 102 -20.00 -15.42 22.30
CA THR A 102 -18.65 -15.76 22.81
C THR A 102 -18.57 -15.64 24.33
N LEU A 103 -19.52 -16.23 25.05
CA LEU A 103 -19.34 -16.56 26.47
C LEU A 103 -19.95 -17.93 26.81
N HIS A 104 -19.08 -18.84 27.27
CA HIS A 104 -19.32 -20.14 27.90
C HIS A 104 -19.73 -21.33 27.02
N GLN A 105 -18.75 -22.12 26.57
CA GLN A 105 -19.02 -23.56 26.40
C GLN A 105 -17.84 -24.55 26.55
N ASN A 106 -16.67 -24.18 27.08
CA ASN A 106 -15.59 -25.16 27.28
C ASN A 106 -14.84 -25.05 28.64
N LEU A 107 -15.57 -25.08 29.75
CA LEU A 107 -15.04 -25.56 31.03
C LEU A 107 -16.12 -26.40 31.73
N ARG A 108 -16.09 -27.71 31.50
CA ARG A 108 -16.68 -28.73 32.37
C ARG A 108 -15.58 -29.72 32.72
#